data_AF-A0A562I908-F1
#
_entry.id   AF-A0A562I908-F1
#
_cell.length_a   1.000
_cell.length_b   1.000
_cell.length_c   1.000
_cell.angle_alpha   90.00
_cell.angle_beta   90.00
_cell.angle_gamma   90.00
#
_symmetry.space_group_name_H-M   'P 1'
#
loop_
_entity.id
_entity.type
_entity.pdbx_description
1 polymer ?
#
loop_
_entity_poly.entity_id
_entity_poly.type
_entity_poly.pdbx_seq_one_letter_code
_entity_poly.pdbx_strand_id
1 'polypeptide(L)'
;MRNIPVNLAGFKLRVVEEPSIKTDQDGKVKTAYGTDDPLYVVGVFAKPVATEDGYRGKGDEFKVTLSANPEGIEEGDVVELIAPTVSHWEKDGRSGLSWKAQGLKPASR
;
A
#
# COMPACT_ATOMS: atom_id res chain seq x y z
N MET A 1 -9.85 15.97 0.09
CA MET A 1 -8.41 15.82 -0.23
C MET A 1 -8.29 15.03 -1.52
N ARG A 2 -7.36 15.40 -2.41
CA ARG A 2 -7.21 14.80 -3.74
C ARG A 2 -6.28 13.60 -3.67
N ASN A 3 -6.69 12.48 -4.26
CA ASN A 3 -5.81 11.33 -4.50
C ASN A 3 -4.86 11.67 -5.66
N ILE A 4 -3.55 11.50 -5.45
CA ILE A 4 -2.50 11.74 -6.44
C ILE A 4 -1.99 10.36 -6.90
N PRO A 5 -2.03 10.03 -8.21
CA PRO A 5 -1.44 8.80 -8.72
C PRO A 5 0.07 8.74 -8.43
N VAL A 6 0.56 7.56 -8.05
CA VAL A 6 1.98 7.34 -7.76
C VAL A 6 2.59 6.38 -8.79
N ASN A 7 3.79 6.69 -9.27
CA ASN A 7 4.58 5.76 -10.06
C ASN A 7 5.64 5.10 -9.17
N LEU A 8 5.58 3.77 -9.02
CA LEU A 8 6.49 2.97 -8.21
C LEU A 8 7.42 2.08 -9.04
N ALA A 9 7.49 2.25 -10.36
CA ALA A 9 8.31 1.40 -11.25
C ALA A 9 9.81 1.37 -10.90
N GLY A 10 10.33 2.42 -10.26
CA GLY A 10 11.72 2.48 -9.78
C GLY A 10 11.97 1.76 -8.45
N PHE A 11 10.98 1.06 -7.88
CA PHE A 11 11.05 0.45 -6.56
C PHE A 11 10.67 -1.03 -6.61
N LYS A 12 11.42 -1.84 -5.86
CA LYS A 12 11.00 -3.19 -5.49
C LYS A 12 10.16 -3.11 -4.23
N LEU A 13 8.91 -3.56 -4.31
CA LEU A 13 7.99 -3.57 -3.18
C LEU A 13 7.97 -4.97 -2.58
N ARG A 14 8.20 -5.07 -1.27
CA ARG A 14 8.09 -6.31 -0.51
C ARG A 14 7.01 -6.17 0.56
N VAL A 15 6.15 -7.18 0.69
CA VAL A 15 5.19 -7.27 1.80
C VAL A 15 5.95 -7.48 3.10
N VAL A 16 5.67 -6.65 4.10
CA VAL A 16 6.27 -6.72 5.45
C VAL A 16 5.22 -6.88 6.55
N GLU A 17 3.94 -6.75 6.20
CA GLU A 17 2.81 -7.12 7.05
C GLU A 17 1.73 -7.66 6.12
N GLU A 18 1.29 -8.89 6.36
CA GLU A 18 0.31 -9.59 5.52
C GLU A 18 -1.00 -8.79 5.37
N PRO A 19 -1.69 -8.95 4.24
CA PRO A 19 -2.99 -8.33 4.09
C PRO A 19 -4.00 -8.79 5.13
N SER A 20 -4.69 -7.84 5.74
CA SER A 20 -5.76 -8.10 6.71
C SER A 20 -6.96 -7.20 6.47
N ILE A 21 -8.14 -7.62 6.94
CA ILE A 21 -9.35 -6.79 6.88
C ILE A 21 -9.13 -5.54 7.74
N LYS A 22 -9.39 -4.38 7.15
CA LYS A 22 -9.24 -3.10 7.82
C LYS A 22 -10.39 -2.88 8.78
N THR A 23 -10.08 -2.80 10.07
CA THR A 23 -11.01 -2.46 11.15
C THR A 23 -10.71 -1.09 11.74
N ASP A 24 -11.67 -0.47 12.43
CA ASP A 24 -11.39 0.63 13.36
C ASP A 24 -11.03 0.13 14.76
N GLN A 25 -10.84 1.09 15.67
CA GLN A 25 -10.47 0.85 17.06
C GLN A 25 -11.51 0.02 17.83
N ASP A 26 -12.77 0.02 17.39
CA ASP A 26 -13.85 -0.77 17.98
C ASP A 26 -13.99 -2.16 17.33
N GLY A 27 -13.10 -2.49 16.38
CA GLY A 27 -13.12 -3.75 15.64
C GLY A 27 -14.13 -3.80 14.49
N LYS A 28 -14.79 -2.67 14.16
CA LYS A 28 -15.76 -2.64 13.06
C LYS A 28 -15.05 -2.63 11.72
N VAL A 29 -15.45 -3.55 10.83
CA VAL A 29 -14.95 -3.63 9.45
C VAL A 29 -15.25 -2.34 8.69
N LYS A 30 -14.23 -1.78 8.05
CA LYS A 30 -14.36 -0.65 7.12
C LYS A 30 -14.68 -1.17 5.73
N THR A 31 -15.66 -0.56 5.08
CA THR A 31 -16.05 -0.89 3.71
C THR A 31 -15.67 0.20 2.74
N ALA A 32 -15.57 -0.15 1.45
CA ALA A 32 -15.41 0.83 0.40
C ALA A 32 -16.68 1.69 0.28
N TYR A 33 -16.50 2.97 -0.03
CA TYR A 33 -17.59 3.95 -0.02
C TYR A 33 -18.71 3.54 -0.97
N GLY A 34 -19.95 3.47 -0.45
CA GLY A 34 -21.13 3.09 -1.23
C GLY A 34 -21.28 1.59 -1.49
N THR A 35 -20.50 0.75 -0.82
CA THR A 35 -20.53 -0.72 -0.95
C THR A 35 -20.47 -1.39 0.42
N ASP A 36 -20.77 -2.69 0.46
CA ASP A 36 -20.53 -3.55 1.62
C ASP A 36 -19.19 -4.30 1.53
N ASP A 37 -18.40 -4.03 0.49
CA ASP A 37 -17.12 -4.70 0.27
C ASP A 37 -16.08 -4.23 1.31
N PRO A 38 -15.39 -5.14 2.02
CA PRO A 38 -14.40 -4.77 3.00
C PRO A 38 -13.16 -4.13 2.36
N LEU A 39 -12.57 -3.18 3.08
CA LEU A 39 -11.23 -2.68 2.79
C LEU A 39 -10.20 -3.58 3.45
N TYR A 40 -9.02 -3.65 2.85
CA TYR A 40 -7.88 -4.39 3.39
C TYR A 40 -6.73 -3.43 3.68
N VAL A 41 -5.82 -3.82 4.56
CA VAL A 41 -4.57 -3.13 4.84
C VAL A 41 -3.40 -4.09 4.67
N VAL A 42 -2.33 -3.63 4.04
CA VAL A 42 -1.08 -4.38 3.85
C VAL A 42 0.11 -3.46 4.16
N GLY A 43 1.16 -3.99 4.78
CA GLY A 43 2.42 -3.28 4.98
C GLY A 43 3.37 -3.57 3.84
N VAL A 44 3.97 -2.54 3.25
CA VAL A 44 4.90 -2.67 2.13
C VAL A 44 6.17 -1.88 2.41
N PHE A 45 7.31 -2.52 2.16
CA PHE A 45 8.61 -1.87 2.10
C PHE A 45 9.02 -1.62 0.64
N ALA A 46 9.15 -0.35 0.28
CA ALA A 46 9.62 0.08 -1.03
C ALA A 46 11.13 0.34 -1.01
N LYS A 47 11.88 -0.51 -1.72
CA LYS A 47 13.33 -0.35 -1.87
C LYS A 47 13.64 0.12 -3.28
N PRO A 48 14.33 1.27 -3.47
CA PRO A 48 14.79 1.69 -4.79
C PRO A 48 15.53 0.56 -5.51
N VAL A 49 15.29 0.41 -6.80
CA VAL A 49 16.14 -0.41 -7.69
C VAL A 49 17.50 0.26 -7.81
N ALA A 50 18.56 -0.53 -8.02
CA ALA A 50 19.89 0.04 -8.18
C ALA A 50 19.97 0.88 -9.47
N THR A 51 20.71 1.99 -9.42
CA THR A 51 21.08 2.74 -10.62
C THR A 51 22.12 1.96 -11.44
N GLU A 52 22.43 2.42 -12.66
CA GLU A 52 23.48 1.82 -13.51
C GLU A 52 24.84 1.75 -12.78
N ASP A 53 25.15 2.74 -11.93
CA ASP A 53 26.36 2.79 -11.10
C ASP A 53 26.31 1.88 -9.86
N GLY A 54 25.24 1.09 -9.70
CA GLY A 54 25.04 0.17 -8.58
C GLY A 54 24.61 0.83 -7.27
N TYR A 55 24.44 2.15 -7.22
CA TYR A 55 23.95 2.85 -6.04
C TYR A 55 22.50 2.45 -5.74
N ARG A 56 22.20 2.19 -4.47
CA ARG A 56 20.87 1.84 -4.01
C ARG A 56 20.48 2.65 -2.78
N GLY A 57 19.52 3.54 -2.96
CA GLY A 57 19.01 4.40 -1.89
C GLY A 57 18.41 3.63 -0.71
N LYS A 58 18.14 4.34 0.38
CA LYS A 58 17.35 3.81 1.51
C LYS A 58 15.93 3.49 1.03
N GLY A 59 15.32 2.48 1.65
CA GLY A 59 13.92 2.15 1.39
C GLY A 59 13.05 2.69 2.52
N ASP A 60 11.75 2.77 2.25
CA ASP A 60 10.74 3.25 3.18
C ASP A 60 9.61 2.24 3.31
N GLU A 61 9.03 2.17 4.51
CA GLU A 61 7.87 1.36 4.81
C GLU A 61 6.61 2.21 4.86
N PHE A 62 5.50 1.71 4.31
CA PHE A 62 4.19 2.33 4.42
C PHE A 62 3.06 1.30 4.37
N LYS A 63 1.94 1.65 5.01
CA LYS A 63 0.70 0.86 4.94
C LYS A 63 -0.18 1.33 3.80
N VAL A 64 -0.69 0.39 3.01
CA VAL A 64 -1.58 0.64 1.88
C VAL A 64 -2.97 0.12 2.20
N THR A 65 -4.00 0.93 1.97
CA THR A 65 -5.39 0.46 2.00
C THR A 65 -5.80 -0.04 0.62
N LEU A 66 -6.30 -1.27 0.53
CA LEU A 66 -6.75 -1.88 -0.72
C LEU A 66 -8.28 -1.93 -0.77
N SER A 67 -8.85 -1.76 -1.97
CA SER A 67 -10.28 -1.88 -2.20
C SER A 67 -10.74 -3.27 -2.68
N ALA A 68 -9.80 -4.18 -2.93
CA ALA A 68 -10.08 -5.55 -3.35
C ALA A 68 -9.26 -6.54 -2.51
N ASN A 69 -9.80 -7.76 -2.36
CA ASN A 69 -9.17 -8.85 -1.63
C ASN A 69 -7.84 -9.27 -2.30
N PRO A 70 -6.68 -9.18 -1.63
CA PRO A 70 -5.39 -9.58 -2.17
C PRO A 70 -5.11 -11.07 -1.88
N GLU A 71 -5.97 -11.96 -2.39
CA GLU A 71 -5.86 -13.40 -2.13
C GLU A 71 -4.50 -13.98 -2.50
N GLY A 72 -3.96 -14.85 -1.64
CA GLY A 72 -2.72 -15.60 -1.90
C GLY A 72 -1.43 -14.79 -1.81
N ILE A 73 -1.44 -13.68 -1.09
CA ILE A 73 -0.27 -12.82 -0.85
C ILE A 73 0.14 -12.92 0.60
N GLU A 74 1.40 -13.26 0.82
CA GLU A 74 1.98 -13.52 2.15
C GLU A 74 3.11 -12.54 2.49
N GLU A 75 3.55 -12.55 3.74
CA GLU A 75 4.70 -11.74 4.15
C GLU A 75 5.96 -12.17 3.40
N GLY A 76 6.74 -11.19 2.94
CA GLY A 76 7.97 -11.43 2.17
C GLY A 76 7.78 -11.46 0.66
N ASP A 77 6.54 -11.59 0.16
CA ASP A 77 6.24 -11.55 -1.27
C ASP A 77 6.66 -10.24 -1.90
N VAL A 78 7.08 -10.33 -3.17
CA VAL A 78 7.42 -9.17 -3.99
C VAL A 78 6.21 -8.86 -4.86
N VAL A 79 5.72 -7.63 -4.81
CA VAL A 79 4.42 -7.27 -5.37
C VAL A 79 4.46 -5.99 -6.21
N GLU A 80 3.42 -5.77 -6.99
CA GLU A 80 3.12 -4.49 -7.64
C GLU A 80 1.75 -4.00 -7.16
N LEU A 81 1.64 -2.70 -6.88
CA LEU A 81 0.35 -2.06 -6.55
C LEU A 81 -0.41 -1.71 -7.82
N ILE A 82 -1.71 -2.00 -7.85
CA ILE A 82 -2.60 -1.67 -8.96
C ILE A 82 -3.25 -0.31 -8.69
N ALA A 83 -3.01 0.65 -9.59
CA ALA A 83 -3.51 2.03 -9.48
C ALA A 83 -3.23 2.70 -8.12
N PRO A 84 -1.97 2.74 -7.65
CA PRO A 84 -1.65 3.32 -6.35
C PRO A 84 -1.87 4.84 -6.37
N THR A 85 -2.42 5.33 -5.27
CA THR A 85 -2.61 6.75 -5.02
C THR A 85 -2.19 7.12 -3.60
N VAL A 86 -1.79 8.38 -3.44
CA VAL A 86 -1.51 8.97 -2.14
C VAL A 86 -2.33 10.23 -1.94
N SER A 87 -2.80 10.46 -0.72
CA SER A 87 -3.40 11.74 -0.34
C SER A 87 -2.80 12.20 0.98
N HIS A 88 -2.45 13.47 1.05
CA HIS A 88 -2.17 14.12 2.32
C HIS A 88 -3.41 14.07 3.22
N TRP A 89 -3.23 13.99 4.53
CA TRP A 89 -4.26 14.19 5.54
C TRP A 89 -3.74 15.03 6.69
N GLU A 90 -4.67 15.78 7.30
CA GLU A 90 -4.44 16.50 8.55
C GLU A 90 -5.62 16.25 9.48
N LYS A 91 -5.33 15.97 10.75
CA LYS A 91 -6.33 15.77 11.79
C LYS A 91 -5.72 16.01 13.16
N ASP A 92 -6.37 16.82 14.00
CA ASP A 92 -5.99 17.07 15.40
C ASP A 92 -4.51 17.46 15.57
N GLY A 93 -4.01 18.36 14.70
CA GLY A 93 -2.61 18.81 14.69
C GLY A 93 -1.59 17.80 14.18
N ARG A 94 -2.03 16.63 13.72
CA ARG A 94 -1.20 15.61 13.05
C ARG A 94 -1.42 15.68 11.55
N SER A 95 -0.39 15.33 10.79
CA SER A 95 -0.49 15.18 9.35
C SER A 95 0.24 13.93 8.87
N GLY A 96 -0.06 13.51 7.65
CA GLY A 96 0.62 12.38 7.05
C GLY A 96 0.14 12.06 5.65
N LEU A 97 0.64 10.94 5.14
CA LEU A 97 0.24 10.40 3.85
C LEU A 97 -0.67 9.19 4.07
N SER A 98 -1.77 9.14 3.32
CA SER A 98 -2.64 7.97 3.22
C SER A 98 -2.41 7.33 1.85
N TRP A 99 -1.93 6.08 1.87
CA TRP A 99 -1.70 5.29 0.66
C TRP A 99 -2.91 4.39 0.39
N LYS A 100 -3.31 4.33 -0.88
CA LYS A 100 -4.40 3.48 -1.37
C LYS A 100 -4.01 2.82 -2.68
N ALA A 101 -4.55 1.64 -2.95
CA ALA A 101 -4.47 1.00 -4.25
C ALA A 101 -5.77 0.22 -4.50
N GLN A 102 -6.06 -0.11 -5.76
CA GLN A 102 -7.18 -0.99 -6.06
C GLN A 102 -6.94 -2.39 -5.50
N GLY A 103 -5.72 -2.88 -5.68
CA GLY A 103 -5.26 -4.18 -5.22
C GLY A 103 -3.76 -4.30 -5.41
N LEU A 104 -3.24 -5.51 -5.32
CA LEU A 104 -1.85 -5.84 -5.59
C LEU A 104 -1.76 -7.22 -6.24
N LYS A 105 -0.65 -7.48 -6.89
CA LYS A 105 -0.35 -8.75 -7.56
C LYS A 105 1.10 -9.13 -7.33
N PRO A 106 1.47 -10.42 -7.46
CA PRO A 106 2.88 -10.80 -7.48
C PRO A 106 3.63 -10.05 -8.58
N ALA A 107 4.82 -9.57 -8.26
CA ALA A 107 5.71 -8.97 -9.25
C ALA A 107 6.32 -10.08 -10.11
N SER A 108 6.14 -10.00 -11.42
CA SER A 108 6.89 -10.82 -12.36
C SER A 108 8.39 -10.54 -12.21
N ARG A 109 9.21 -11.60 -12.19
CA ARG A 109 10.68 -11.50 -12.14
C ARG A 109 11.25 -10.83 -13.38
#